data_AF-A0A963Q2J5-F1
#
_entry.id   AF-A0A963Q2J5-F1
#
_cell.length_a   1.000
_cell.length_b   1.000
_cell.length_c   1.000
_cell.angle_alpha   90.00
_cell.angle_beta   90.00
_cell.angle_gamma   90.00
#
_symmetry.space_group_name_H-M   'P 1'
#
loop_
_entity.id
_entity.type
_entity.pdbx_description
1 polymer ?
#
loop_
_entity_poly.entity_id
_entity_poly.type
_entity_poly.pdbx_seq_one_letter_code
_entity_poly.pdbx_strand_id
1 'polypeptide(L)'
;SKDIPAPDVNTNEKVMAWMMDTYSVNVGATATGVVTGKPIDLGGSLGRREATGRGVFTVGVEAAQRIGLTIEGSRVAVQGFGNVGGVAGKLFAEAGAKVVAVQDHSGGVSNDRGLNVPKLLDHVAATGGVAGFRGGEPLTAEQFWSCKCDILIPAALEGQINAQNAGKIKARMVIEGANGPTTPEADDILQDKGVLVVPDVIANAGGVTVSYFEWVQDFSSFFWSEAEINQRLVRIMTEA
;
A
#
# COMPACT_ATOMS: atom_id res chain seq x y z
N SER A 1 31.28 6.21 3.89
CA SER A 1 30.02 6.96 3.98
C SER A 1 29.25 6.47 5.20
N LYS A 2 28.35 7.28 5.77
CA LYS A 2 27.35 6.80 6.73
C LYS A 2 26.07 6.52 5.96
N ASP A 3 25.37 5.46 6.31
CA ASP A 3 24.15 4.97 5.63
C ASP A 3 23.20 4.36 6.67
N ILE A 4 21.90 4.30 6.37
CA ILE A 4 20.84 3.80 7.25
C ILE A 4 20.05 2.71 6.51
N PRO A 5 20.38 1.42 6.67
CA PRO A 5 19.64 0.33 6.06
C PRO A 5 18.18 0.22 6.55
N ALA A 6 17.35 -0.44 5.74
CA ALA A 6 15.95 -0.73 6.01
C ALA A 6 15.61 -2.15 5.51
N PRO A 7 14.49 -2.75 5.95
CA PRO A 7 14.07 -4.05 5.45
C PRO A 7 13.54 -3.96 4.02
N ASP A 8 13.88 -4.96 3.23
CA ASP A 8 13.41 -5.26 1.86
C ASP A 8 13.01 -6.75 1.74
N VAL A 9 12.71 -7.24 0.54
CA VAL A 9 12.35 -8.62 0.20
C VAL A 9 13.25 -9.62 0.94
N ASN A 10 12.64 -10.56 1.66
CA ASN A 10 13.28 -11.59 2.51
C ASN A 10 14.00 -11.07 3.78
N THR A 11 13.79 -9.81 4.15
CA THR A 11 14.25 -9.27 5.45
C THR A 11 13.07 -8.66 6.21
N ASN A 12 13.23 -8.49 7.53
CA ASN A 12 12.16 -8.06 8.42
C ASN A 12 12.72 -7.45 9.72
N GLU A 13 11.83 -7.15 10.66
CA GLU A 13 12.18 -6.58 11.97
C GLU A 13 13.25 -7.38 12.73
N LYS A 14 13.26 -8.70 12.60
CA LYS A 14 14.25 -9.57 13.23
C LYS A 14 15.65 -9.37 12.64
N VAL A 15 15.72 -9.25 11.31
CA VAL A 15 17.00 -8.97 10.63
C VAL A 15 17.51 -7.58 11.01
N MET A 16 16.63 -6.57 11.07
CA MET A 16 17.01 -5.21 11.47
C MET A 16 17.49 -5.16 12.93
N ALA A 17 16.85 -5.90 13.84
CA ALA A 17 17.29 -6.03 15.22
C ALA A 17 18.74 -6.57 15.31
N TRP A 18 19.07 -7.60 14.53
CA TRP A 18 20.43 -8.15 14.49
C TRP A 18 21.46 -7.18 13.92
N MET A 19 21.10 -6.42 12.89
CA MET A 19 21.99 -5.39 12.33
C MET A 19 22.27 -4.29 13.35
N MET A 20 21.23 -3.81 14.04
CA MET A 20 21.36 -2.81 15.10
C MET A 20 22.23 -3.30 16.26
N ASP A 21 22.02 -4.52 16.73
CA ASP A 21 22.80 -5.13 17.81
C ASP A 21 24.28 -5.26 17.42
N THR A 22 24.55 -5.86 16.26
CA THR A 22 25.92 -6.05 15.75
C THR A 22 26.67 -4.73 15.63
N TYR A 23 26.01 -3.69 15.09
CA TYR A 23 26.63 -2.37 14.98
C TYR A 23 26.89 -1.75 16.35
N SER A 24 25.90 -1.80 17.25
CA SER A 24 25.99 -1.22 18.60
C SER A 24 27.12 -1.84 19.42
N VAL A 25 27.28 -3.17 19.36
CA VAL A 25 28.39 -3.89 20.01
C VAL A 25 29.73 -3.41 19.46
N ASN A 26 29.87 -3.27 18.14
CA ASN A 26 31.12 -2.89 17.51
C ASN A 26 31.55 -1.45 17.80
N VAL A 27 30.60 -0.52 17.99
CA VAL A 27 30.90 0.89 18.31
C VAL A 27 30.94 1.17 19.82
N GLY A 28 30.59 0.19 20.65
CA GLY A 28 30.60 0.31 22.11
C GLY A 28 29.49 1.20 22.69
N ALA A 29 28.44 1.48 21.90
CA ALA A 29 27.31 2.30 22.30
C ALA A 29 26.03 1.87 21.56
N THR A 30 24.88 2.00 22.22
CA THR A 30 23.57 1.72 21.63
C THR A 30 23.28 2.71 20.49
N ALA A 31 23.20 2.22 19.25
CA ALA A 31 23.00 3.01 18.05
C ALA A 31 21.65 2.66 17.38
N THR A 32 20.53 3.04 18.01
CA THR A 32 19.18 2.67 17.51
C THR A 32 18.90 3.18 16.10
N GLY A 33 19.37 4.39 15.77
CA GLY A 33 19.17 5.02 14.46
C GLY A 33 20.07 4.53 13.32
N VAL A 34 20.84 3.44 13.50
CA VAL A 34 21.70 2.90 12.44
C VAL A 34 20.92 2.13 11.37
N VAL A 35 19.72 1.64 11.70
CA VAL A 35 18.79 0.98 10.77
C VAL A 35 17.36 1.41 11.09
N THR A 36 16.45 1.28 10.13
CA THR A 36 15.00 1.45 10.34
C THR A 36 14.26 0.13 10.16
N GLY A 37 13.01 0.06 10.59
CA GLY A 37 12.20 -1.16 10.56
C GLY A 37 12.48 -2.11 11.69
N LYS A 38 12.95 -1.57 12.82
CA LYS A 38 13.21 -2.32 14.05
C LYS A 38 11.89 -2.73 14.73
N PRO A 39 11.91 -3.76 15.60
CA PRO A 39 10.83 -3.99 16.54
C PRO A 39 10.58 -2.73 17.39
N ILE A 40 9.33 -2.49 17.80
CA ILE A 40 8.97 -1.33 18.64
C ILE A 40 9.82 -1.29 19.91
N ASP A 41 10.02 -2.45 20.55
CA ASP A 41 10.82 -2.58 21.77
C ASP A 41 12.31 -2.23 21.58
N LEU A 42 12.79 -2.13 20.33
CA LEU A 42 14.16 -1.77 19.96
C LEU A 42 14.25 -0.40 19.25
N GLY A 43 13.26 0.48 19.45
CA GLY A 43 13.23 1.82 18.85
C GLY A 43 12.56 1.87 17.47
N GLY A 44 11.76 0.86 17.11
CA GLY A 44 10.91 0.91 15.94
C GLY A 44 9.77 1.94 16.08
N SER A 45 9.30 2.47 14.94
CA SER A 45 8.17 3.41 14.95
C SER A 45 6.83 2.68 14.88
N LEU A 46 5.84 3.19 15.62
CA LEU A 46 4.43 2.85 15.42
C LEU A 46 3.94 3.22 14.02
N GLY A 47 2.84 2.61 13.58
CA GLY A 47 2.20 2.91 12.29
C GLY A 47 2.89 2.35 11.04
N ARG A 48 4.09 1.76 11.16
CA ARG A 48 4.89 1.26 10.02
C ARG A 48 4.13 0.30 9.12
N ARG A 49 3.41 -0.67 9.71
CA ARG A 49 2.71 -1.73 8.96
C ARG A 49 1.62 -1.18 8.03
N GLU A 50 0.94 -0.11 8.45
CA GLU A 50 -0.16 0.50 7.70
C GLU A 50 0.29 1.67 6.81
N ALA A 51 1.52 2.14 6.97
CA ALA A 51 2.01 3.38 6.41
C ALA A 51 1.88 3.46 4.88
N THR A 52 2.31 2.42 4.16
CA THR A 52 2.25 2.39 2.69
C THR A 52 0.82 2.39 2.17
N GLY A 53 -0.06 1.54 2.73
CA GLY A 53 -1.48 1.52 2.33
C GLY A 53 -2.21 2.82 2.66
N ARG A 54 -1.83 3.47 3.78
CA ARG A 54 -2.31 4.82 4.13
C ARG A 54 -1.80 5.89 3.17
N GLY A 55 -0.56 5.78 2.72
CA GLY A 55 0.01 6.62 1.66
C GLY A 55 -0.79 6.54 0.38
N VAL A 56 -1.03 5.31 -0.11
CA VAL A 56 -1.85 5.02 -1.30
C VAL A 56 -3.24 5.67 -1.20
N PHE A 57 -3.91 5.51 -0.06
CA PHE A 57 -5.20 6.15 0.19
C PHE A 57 -5.09 7.68 0.17
N THR A 58 -4.10 8.25 0.86
CA THR A 58 -3.93 9.71 1.01
C THR A 58 -3.70 10.38 -0.33
N VAL A 59 -2.72 9.92 -1.11
CA VAL A 59 -2.46 10.49 -2.44
C VAL A 59 -3.62 10.23 -3.40
N GLY A 60 -4.30 9.09 -3.25
CA GLY A 60 -5.47 8.74 -4.04
C GLY A 60 -6.62 9.71 -3.84
N VAL A 61 -6.86 10.15 -2.60
CA VAL A 61 -7.87 11.17 -2.27
C VAL A 61 -7.52 12.51 -2.94
N GLU A 62 -6.26 12.95 -2.82
CA GLU A 62 -5.79 14.20 -3.44
C GLU A 62 -5.87 14.16 -4.98
N ALA A 63 -5.45 13.05 -5.59
CA ALA A 63 -5.52 12.82 -7.03
C ALA A 63 -6.98 12.79 -7.52
N ALA A 64 -7.87 12.13 -6.80
CA ALA A 64 -9.30 12.06 -7.12
C ALA A 64 -9.94 13.46 -7.12
N GLN A 65 -9.58 14.34 -6.17
CA GLN A 65 -10.05 15.72 -6.15
C GLN A 65 -9.65 16.49 -7.40
N ARG A 66 -8.42 16.32 -7.90
CA ARG A 66 -7.92 17.01 -9.09
C ARG A 66 -8.68 16.65 -10.37
N ILE A 67 -9.26 15.44 -10.44
CA ILE A 67 -10.06 14.97 -11.59
C ILE A 67 -11.58 14.99 -11.35
N GLY A 68 -12.02 15.60 -10.24
CA GLY A 68 -13.44 15.67 -9.87
C GLY A 68 -14.08 14.29 -9.64
N LEU A 69 -13.33 13.34 -9.09
CA LEU A 69 -13.82 12.03 -8.69
C LEU A 69 -14.12 12.03 -7.18
N THR A 70 -15.38 11.84 -6.81
CA THR A 70 -15.80 11.67 -5.42
C THR A 70 -15.46 10.27 -4.93
N ILE A 71 -14.83 10.14 -3.75
CA ILE A 71 -14.49 8.84 -3.15
C ILE A 71 -15.73 8.11 -2.65
N GLU A 72 -16.63 8.82 -1.98
CA GLU A 72 -17.88 8.25 -1.49
C GLU A 72 -18.70 7.68 -2.66
N GLY A 73 -19.03 6.39 -2.58
CA GLY A 73 -19.76 5.66 -3.62
C GLY A 73 -18.92 5.20 -4.81
N SER A 74 -17.67 5.65 -4.94
CA SER A 74 -16.75 5.18 -6.00
C SER A 74 -16.50 3.68 -5.92
N ARG A 75 -16.27 3.04 -7.06
CA ARG A 75 -15.98 1.60 -7.15
C ARG A 75 -14.47 1.39 -7.17
N VAL A 76 -13.94 0.62 -6.22
CA VAL A 76 -12.51 0.37 -6.07
C VAL A 76 -12.19 -1.10 -6.36
N ALA A 77 -11.18 -1.35 -7.17
CA ALA A 77 -10.60 -2.67 -7.39
C ALA A 77 -9.17 -2.72 -6.83
N VAL A 78 -8.84 -3.78 -6.09
CA VAL A 78 -7.53 -3.91 -5.42
C VAL A 78 -6.83 -5.18 -5.87
N GLN A 79 -5.62 -5.05 -6.39
CA GLN A 79 -4.74 -6.18 -6.66
C GLN A 79 -3.75 -6.32 -5.51
N GLY A 80 -3.60 -7.53 -4.97
CA GLY A 80 -2.82 -7.81 -3.77
C GLY A 80 -3.55 -7.37 -2.51
N PHE A 81 -3.92 -8.33 -1.65
CA PHE A 81 -4.62 -8.05 -0.39
C PHE A 81 -3.76 -8.30 0.86
N GLY A 82 -2.46 -8.03 0.73
CA GLY A 82 -1.52 -8.02 1.85
C GLY A 82 -1.53 -6.68 2.61
N ASN A 83 -0.41 -6.33 3.24
CA ASN A 83 -0.31 -5.11 4.05
C ASN A 83 -0.72 -3.82 3.31
N VAL A 84 -0.25 -3.63 2.07
CA VAL A 84 -0.52 -2.40 1.31
C VAL A 84 -1.97 -2.38 0.82
N GLY A 85 -2.35 -3.31 -0.05
CA GLY A 85 -3.69 -3.30 -0.65
C GLY A 85 -4.82 -3.58 0.34
N GLY A 86 -4.59 -4.39 1.37
CA GLY A 86 -5.57 -4.62 2.44
C GLY A 86 -5.86 -3.35 3.25
N VAL A 87 -4.83 -2.59 3.63
CA VAL A 87 -4.99 -1.32 4.33
C VAL A 87 -5.59 -0.25 3.41
N ALA A 88 -5.11 -0.13 2.17
CA ALA A 88 -5.67 0.82 1.22
C ALA A 88 -7.16 0.54 0.97
N GLY A 89 -7.52 -0.71 0.69
CA GLY A 89 -8.92 -1.13 0.49
C GLY A 89 -9.80 -0.86 1.70
N LYS A 90 -9.28 -1.08 2.92
CA LYS A 90 -9.97 -0.74 4.18
C LYS A 90 -10.24 0.75 4.28
N LEU A 91 -9.23 1.60 4.09
CA LEU A 91 -9.36 3.05 4.21
C LEU A 91 -10.30 3.64 3.16
N PHE A 92 -10.25 3.15 1.91
CA PHE A 92 -11.22 3.54 0.89
C PHE A 92 -12.66 3.14 1.27
N ALA A 93 -12.85 1.93 1.81
CA ALA A 93 -14.17 1.50 2.28
C ALA A 93 -14.69 2.33 3.47
N GLU A 94 -13.82 2.67 4.42
CA GLU A 94 -14.13 3.56 5.55
C GLU A 94 -14.49 4.98 5.08
N ALA A 95 -13.89 5.44 3.98
CA ALA A 95 -14.23 6.70 3.31
C ALA A 95 -15.49 6.62 2.43
N GLY A 96 -16.24 5.51 2.47
CA GLY A 96 -17.52 5.33 1.77
C GLY A 96 -17.40 4.81 0.34
N ALA A 97 -16.20 4.46 -0.13
CA ALA A 97 -16.04 3.78 -1.41
C ALA A 97 -16.52 2.32 -1.32
N LYS A 98 -16.83 1.73 -2.46
CA LYS A 98 -17.23 0.31 -2.59
C LYS A 98 -16.06 -0.46 -3.15
N VAL A 99 -15.42 -1.29 -2.34
CA VAL A 99 -14.44 -2.26 -2.85
C VAL A 99 -15.19 -3.37 -3.59
N VAL A 100 -15.18 -3.34 -4.92
CA VAL A 100 -16.01 -4.23 -5.76
C VAL A 100 -15.27 -5.46 -6.27
N ALA A 101 -13.94 -5.42 -6.27
CA ALA A 101 -13.10 -6.54 -6.71
C ALA A 101 -11.79 -6.56 -5.94
N VAL A 102 -11.36 -7.75 -5.54
CA VAL A 102 -10.03 -7.99 -4.98
C VAL A 102 -9.42 -9.21 -5.65
N GLN A 103 -8.15 -9.15 -6.02
CA GLN A 103 -7.39 -10.27 -6.57
C GLN A 103 -6.09 -10.46 -5.80
N ASP A 104 -5.71 -11.69 -5.49
CA ASP A 104 -4.40 -12.05 -4.92
C ASP A 104 -3.88 -13.36 -5.53
N HIS A 105 -2.80 -13.91 -4.96
CA HIS A 105 -2.16 -15.13 -5.44
C HIS A 105 -3.06 -16.39 -5.35
N SER A 106 -4.09 -16.39 -4.51
CA SER A 106 -5.04 -17.49 -4.35
C SER A 106 -6.19 -17.45 -5.36
N GLY A 107 -6.47 -16.27 -5.92
CA GLY A 107 -7.57 -16.05 -6.87
C GLY A 107 -8.15 -14.65 -6.74
N GLY A 108 -9.38 -14.46 -7.19
CA GLY A 108 -10.10 -13.19 -7.04
C GLY A 108 -11.51 -13.38 -6.51
N VAL A 109 -12.04 -12.30 -5.93
CA VAL A 109 -13.42 -12.20 -5.47
C VAL A 109 -14.00 -10.86 -5.89
N SER A 110 -15.27 -10.86 -6.28
CA SER A 110 -15.99 -9.65 -6.69
C SER A 110 -17.38 -9.59 -6.10
N ASN A 111 -17.84 -8.36 -5.86
CA ASN A 111 -19.22 -8.08 -5.48
C ASN A 111 -19.58 -6.68 -5.96
N ASP A 112 -20.49 -6.60 -6.93
CA ASP A 112 -20.92 -5.32 -7.51
C ASP A 112 -21.57 -4.36 -6.52
N ARG A 113 -22.07 -4.88 -5.38
CA ARG A 113 -22.64 -4.08 -4.29
C ARG A 113 -21.60 -3.61 -3.27
N GLY A 114 -20.36 -4.09 -3.38
CA GLY A 114 -19.26 -3.86 -2.44
C GLY A 114 -19.01 -5.08 -1.55
N LEU A 115 -17.74 -5.42 -1.38
CA LEU A 115 -17.25 -6.45 -0.47
C LEU A 115 -17.23 -5.90 0.96
N ASN A 116 -17.55 -6.76 1.93
CA ASN A 116 -17.33 -6.43 3.34
C ASN A 116 -15.83 -6.56 3.65
N VAL A 117 -15.10 -5.44 3.55
CA VAL A 117 -13.64 -5.41 3.70
C VAL A 117 -13.16 -5.95 5.06
N PRO A 118 -13.75 -5.58 6.22
CA PRO A 118 -13.38 -6.18 7.49
C PRO A 118 -13.47 -7.71 7.49
N LYS A 119 -14.58 -8.27 7.01
CA LYS A 119 -14.74 -9.74 6.92
C LYS A 119 -13.79 -10.38 5.91
N LEU A 120 -13.44 -9.68 4.84
CA LEU A 120 -12.47 -10.17 3.85
C LEU A 120 -11.06 -10.20 4.44
N LEU A 121 -10.67 -9.19 5.22
CA LEU A 121 -9.41 -9.18 5.96
C LEU A 121 -9.35 -10.33 6.98
N ASP A 122 -10.44 -10.56 7.73
CA ASP A 122 -10.53 -11.69 8.65
C ASP A 122 -10.39 -13.05 7.93
N HIS A 123 -11.01 -13.18 6.75
CA HIS A 123 -10.88 -14.37 5.91
C HIS A 123 -9.43 -14.59 5.47
N VAL A 124 -8.78 -13.57 4.91
CA VAL A 124 -7.38 -13.65 4.47
C VAL A 124 -6.45 -13.99 5.63
N ALA A 125 -6.69 -13.44 6.82
CA ALA A 125 -5.92 -13.77 8.02
C ALA A 125 -6.07 -15.24 8.44
N ALA A 126 -7.24 -15.84 8.21
CA ALA A 126 -7.53 -17.22 8.57
C ALA A 126 -7.10 -18.25 7.51
N THR A 127 -7.19 -17.91 6.22
CA THR A 127 -6.99 -18.84 5.10
C THR A 127 -5.71 -18.61 4.31
N GLY A 128 -5.09 -17.43 4.46
CA GLY A 128 -3.91 -17.02 3.71
C GLY A 128 -4.19 -16.46 2.30
N GLY A 129 -5.46 -16.22 1.92
CA GLY A 129 -5.80 -15.62 0.63
C GLY A 129 -7.30 -15.35 0.45
N VAL A 130 -7.67 -14.57 -0.59
CA VAL A 130 -9.07 -14.14 -0.81
C VAL A 130 -9.97 -15.23 -1.39
N ALA A 131 -9.41 -16.29 -1.97
CA ALA A 131 -10.19 -17.37 -2.56
C ALA A 131 -11.14 -18.03 -1.54
N GLY A 132 -12.35 -18.35 -2.00
CA GLY A 132 -13.38 -18.98 -1.16
C GLY A 132 -14.11 -18.03 -0.20
N PHE A 133 -13.87 -16.72 -0.27
CA PHE A 133 -14.63 -15.75 0.53
C PHE A 133 -16.11 -15.75 0.14
N ARG A 134 -17.00 -16.08 1.09
CA ARG A 134 -18.45 -16.23 0.86
C ARG A 134 -19.20 -14.90 0.63
N GLY A 135 -18.54 -13.77 0.83
CA GLY A 135 -19.16 -12.43 0.66
C GLY A 135 -19.13 -11.89 -0.77
N GLY A 136 -18.70 -12.69 -1.74
CA GLY A 136 -18.67 -12.35 -3.16
C GLY A 136 -18.56 -13.57 -4.05
N GLU A 137 -18.53 -13.33 -5.35
CA GLU A 137 -18.39 -14.36 -6.38
C GLU A 137 -16.92 -14.50 -6.79
N PRO A 138 -16.44 -15.72 -7.11
CA PRO A 138 -15.11 -15.92 -7.66
C PRO A 138 -14.88 -15.07 -8.91
N LEU A 139 -13.67 -14.52 -9.03
CA LEU A 139 -13.24 -13.64 -10.11
C LEU A 139 -11.92 -14.16 -10.68
N THR A 140 -11.82 -14.34 -11.99
CA THR A 140 -10.54 -14.71 -12.63
C THR A 140 -9.61 -13.49 -12.76
N ALA A 141 -8.31 -13.73 -12.97
CA ALA A 141 -7.35 -12.66 -13.19
C ALA A 141 -7.70 -11.79 -14.41
N GLU A 142 -8.18 -12.39 -15.51
CA GLU A 142 -8.59 -11.65 -16.71
C GLU A 142 -9.83 -10.79 -16.46
N GLN A 143 -10.77 -11.31 -15.66
CA GLN A 143 -11.99 -10.57 -15.29
C GLN A 143 -11.65 -9.39 -14.37
N PHE A 144 -10.65 -9.52 -13.50
CA PHE A 144 -10.20 -8.43 -12.63
C PHE A 144 -9.78 -7.19 -13.43
N TRP A 145 -8.94 -7.33 -14.45
CA TRP A 145 -8.46 -6.20 -15.25
C TRP A 145 -9.54 -5.51 -16.09
N SER A 146 -10.68 -6.18 -16.30
CA SER A 146 -11.84 -5.63 -17.01
C SER A 146 -13.01 -5.24 -16.10
N CYS A 147 -12.81 -5.31 -14.77
CA CYS A 147 -13.85 -4.99 -13.82
C CYS A 147 -14.26 -3.52 -13.92
N LYS A 148 -15.56 -3.26 -13.74
CA LYS A 148 -16.10 -1.90 -13.72
C LYS A 148 -15.75 -1.27 -12.37
N CYS A 149 -14.68 -0.48 -12.35
CA CYS A 149 -14.23 0.32 -11.21
C CYS A 149 -13.91 1.75 -11.66
N ASP A 150 -13.90 2.68 -10.72
CA ASP A 150 -13.44 4.05 -10.91
C ASP A 150 -11.96 4.17 -10.53
N ILE A 151 -11.53 3.42 -9.52
CA ILE A 151 -10.17 3.40 -8.96
C ILE A 151 -9.62 1.97 -8.99
N LEU A 152 -8.42 1.80 -9.53
CA LEU A 152 -7.67 0.55 -9.53
C LEU A 152 -6.38 0.69 -8.72
N ILE A 153 -6.14 -0.22 -7.78
CA ILE A 153 -4.96 -0.19 -6.90
C ILE A 153 -4.12 -1.46 -7.14
N PRO A 154 -3.09 -1.41 -8.00
CA PRO A 154 -2.13 -2.50 -8.11
C PRO A 154 -1.13 -2.47 -6.94
N ALA A 155 -1.25 -3.43 -6.01
CA ALA A 155 -0.44 -3.53 -4.79
C ALA A 155 0.09 -4.95 -4.56
N ALA A 156 0.46 -5.65 -5.65
CA ALA A 156 0.99 -7.01 -5.62
C ALA A 156 2.44 -7.07 -6.13
N LEU A 157 2.63 -7.40 -7.41
CA LEU A 157 3.92 -7.58 -8.06
C LEU A 157 4.16 -6.47 -9.10
N GLU A 158 5.37 -6.43 -9.65
CA GLU A 158 5.73 -5.60 -10.80
C GLU A 158 5.08 -6.09 -12.11
N GLY A 159 4.97 -5.19 -13.10
CA GLY A 159 4.56 -5.50 -14.47
C GLY A 159 3.17 -6.11 -14.65
N GLN A 160 2.29 -5.94 -13.66
CA GLN A 160 0.95 -6.52 -13.64
C GLN A 160 0.03 -5.83 -14.63
N ILE A 161 0.18 -4.52 -14.83
CA ILE A 161 -0.46 -3.78 -15.89
C ILE A 161 0.53 -3.71 -17.06
N ASN A 162 0.18 -4.33 -18.18
CA ASN A 162 1.02 -4.46 -19.37
C ASN A 162 0.19 -4.28 -20.64
N ALA A 163 0.84 -4.27 -21.80
CA ALA A 163 0.19 -4.04 -23.09
C ALA A 163 -1.01 -4.98 -23.38
N GLN A 164 -1.07 -6.17 -22.76
CA GLN A 164 -2.14 -7.15 -23.00
C GLN A 164 -3.44 -6.84 -22.23
N ASN A 165 -3.35 -6.08 -21.13
CA ASN A 165 -4.50 -5.80 -20.26
C ASN A 165 -4.80 -4.30 -20.08
N ALA A 166 -3.87 -3.39 -20.34
CA ALA A 166 -4.07 -1.94 -20.18
C ALA A 166 -5.28 -1.41 -20.97
N GLY A 167 -5.49 -1.94 -22.19
CA GLY A 167 -6.65 -1.61 -23.02
C GLY A 167 -8.01 -1.98 -22.37
N LYS A 168 -8.03 -2.98 -21.49
CA LYS A 168 -9.25 -3.51 -20.84
C LYS A 168 -9.66 -2.72 -19.60
N ILE A 169 -8.71 -2.03 -18.95
CA ILE A 169 -8.93 -1.25 -17.71
C ILE A 169 -10.04 -0.21 -17.93
N LYS A 170 -11.01 -0.18 -17.02
CA LYS A 170 -12.15 0.76 -17.05
C LYS A 170 -12.05 1.87 -16.00
N ALA A 171 -11.04 1.79 -15.12
CA ALA A 171 -10.78 2.79 -14.11
C ALA A 171 -10.52 4.16 -14.71
N ARG A 172 -10.91 5.20 -13.98
CA ARG A 172 -10.54 6.59 -14.26
C ARG A 172 -9.19 6.94 -13.64
N MET A 173 -8.79 6.20 -12.61
CA MET A 173 -7.55 6.40 -11.88
C MET A 173 -6.90 5.06 -11.49
N VAL A 174 -5.58 4.97 -11.64
CA VAL A 174 -4.73 3.89 -11.13
C VAL A 174 -3.84 4.48 -10.04
N ILE A 175 -3.75 3.82 -8.88
CA ILE A 175 -2.88 4.25 -7.77
C ILE A 175 -1.88 3.13 -7.46
N GLU A 176 -0.62 3.35 -7.79
CA GLU A 176 0.41 2.31 -7.71
C GLU A 176 0.87 2.05 -6.27
N GLY A 177 0.38 0.95 -5.68
CA GLY A 177 0.75 0.54 -4.33
C GLY A 177 1.97 -0.37 -4.27
N ALA A 178 2.30 -1.05 -5.38
CA ALA A 178 3.53 -1.82 -5.54
C ALA A 178 4.62 -0.97 -6.24
N ASN A 179 5.85 -1.48 -6.31
CA ASN A 179 6.90 -0.91 -7.14
C ASN A 179 6.77 -1.43 -8.58
N GLY A 180 6.78 -0.52 -9.55
CA GLY A 180 6.69 -0.80 -10.99
C GLY A 180 5.52 -1.70 -11.41
N PRO A 181 4.28 -1.51 -10.91
CA PRO A 181 3.18 -2.39 -11.31
C PRO A 181 2.75 -2.21 -12.77
N THR A 182 3.09 -1.09 -13.39
CA THR A 182 2.73 -0.74 -14.78
C THR A 182 3.97 -0.73 -15.67
N THR A 183 3.91 -1.41 -16.83
CA THR A 183 5.00 -1.33 -17.82
C THR A 183 4.93 -0.02 -18.62
N PRO A 184 6.05 0.48 -19.19
CA PRO A 184 6.03 1.71 -19.99
C PRO A 184 5.00 1.70 -21.12
N GLU A 185 4.84 0.56 -21.82
CA GLU A 185 3.87 0.45 -22.92
C GLU A 185 2.42 0.47 -22.42
N ALA A 186 2.17 0.00 -21.20
CA ALA A 186 0.86 0.12 -20.58
C ALA A 186 0.57 1.54 -20.14
N ASP A 187 1.57 2.28 -19.67
CA ASP A 187 1.43 3.68 -19.27
C ASP A 187 0.99 4.54 -20.47
N ASP A 188 1.62 4.36 -21.63
CA ASP A 188 1.20 5.01 -22.90
C ASP A 188 -0.28 4.74 -23.22
N ILE A 189 -0.71 3.47 -23.10
CA ILE A 189 -2.10 3.06 -23.36
C ILE A 189 -3.08 3.70 -22.35
N LEU A 190 -2.69 3.78 -21.07
CA LEU A 190 -3.52 4.38 -20.02
C LEU A 190 -3.62 5.90 -20.22
N GLN A 191 -2.52 6.56 -20.59
CA GLN A 191 -2.46 7.98 -20.90
C GLN A 191 -3.36 8.32 -22.09
N ASP A 192 -3.28 7.57 -23.19
CA ASP A 192 -4.15 7.75 -24.38
C ASP A 192 -5.64 7.61 -24.05
N LYS A 193 -5.96 6.79 -23.04
CA LYS A 193 -7.33 6.59 -22.54
C LYS A 193 -7.78 7.66 -21.55
N GLY A 194 -6.89 8.58 -21.15
CA GLY A 194 -7.17 9.60 -20.14
C GLY A 194 -7.32 9.03 -18.73
N VAL A 195 -6.70 7.88 -18.45
CA VAL A 195 -6.65 7.31 -17.10
C VAL A 195 -5.52 8.00 -16.33
N LEU A 196 -5.84 8.56 -15.17
CA LEU A 196 -4.81 9.16 -14.31
C LEU A 196 -4.02 8.04 -13.60
N VAL A 197 -2.72 7.96 -13.83
CA VAL A 197 -1.81 7.08 -13.10
C VAL A 197 -1.11 7.89 -12.01
N VAL A 198 -1.29 7.49 -10.74
CA VAL A 198 -0.54 8.04 -9.61
C VAL A 198 0.66 7.15 -9.38
N PRO A 199 1.88 7.63 -9.66
CA PRO A 199 3.07 6.78 -9.76
C PRO A 199 3.53 6.29 -8.39
N ASP A 200 4.13 5.10 -8.39
CA ASP A 200 4.61 4.38 -7.21
C ASP A 200 5.54 5.23 -6.31
N VAL A 201 6.43 6.02 -6.90
CA VAL A 201 7.42 6.89 -6.25
C VAL A 201 6.81 7.83 -5.20
N ILE A 202 5.56 8.24 -5.38
CA ILE A 202 4.80 8.99 -4.38
C ILE A 202 3.72 8.13 -3.72
N ALA A 203 3.05 7.25 -4.46
CA ALA A 203 1.89 6.54 -3.94
C ALA A 203 2.24 5.54 -2.83
N ASN A 204 3.36 4.85 -2.94
CA ASN A 204 3.79 3.87 -1.96
C ASN A 204 4.82 4.43 -0.93
N ALA A 205 5.12 5.73 -1.01
CA ALA A 205 6.16 6.38 -0.22
C ALA A 205 5.92 6.40 1.30
N GLY A 206 4.69 6.09 1.76
CA GLY A 206 4.34 6.17 3.18
C GLY A 206 5.22 5.30 4.09
N GLY A 207 5.66 4.13 3.62
CA GLY A 207 6.59 3.27 4.37
C GLY A 207 7.98 3.92 4.57
N VAL A 208 8.46 4.63 3.55
CA VAL A 208 9.72 5.39 3.63
C VAL A 208 9.55 6.61 4.53
N THR A 209 8.42 7.31 4.45
CA THR A 209 8.11 8.44 5.34
C THR A 209 8.10 8.03 6.82
N VAL A 210 7.49 6.88 7.15
CA VAL A 210 7.51 6.37 8.55
C VAL A 210 8.88 5.85 8.95
N SER A 211 9.69 5.35 8.01
CA SER A 211 11.11 5.02 8.29
C SER A 211 11.91 6.28 8.61
N TYR A 212 11.65 7.39 7.92
CA TYR A 212 12.22 8.69 8.28
C TYR A 212 11.76 9.15 9.68
N PHE A 213 10.48 8.97 10.04
CA PHE A 213 10.01 9.28 11.39
C PHE A 213 10.68 8.42 12.47
N GLU A 214 10.89 7.12 12.20
CA GLU A 214 11.63 6.23 13.09
C GLU A 214 13.03 6.80 13.39
N TRP A 215 13.75 7.19 12.33
CA TRP A 215 15.07 7.79 12.47
C TRP A 215 15.06 9.12 13.24
N VAL A 216 14.05 9.98 13.04
CA VAL A 216 13.92 11.23 13.81
C VAL A 216 13.67 10.95 15.29
N GLN A 217 12.82 9.96 15.61
CA GLN A 217 12.52 9.57 16.99
C GLN A 217 13.77 8.98 17.67
N ASP A 218 14.56 8.20 16.94
CA ASP A 218 15.78 7.56 17.43
C ASP A 218 16.84 8.55 17.94
N PHE A 219 16.94 9.76 17.36
CA PHE A 219 17.90 10.77 17.83
C PHE A 219 17.70 11.22 19.28
N SER A 220 16.46 11.21 19.74
CA SER A 220 16.10 11.72 21.07
C SER A 220 15.47 10.65 21.96
N SER A 221 15.29 9.43 21.43
CA SER A 221 14.52 8.34 22.05
C SER A 221 13.13 8.82 22.55
N PHE A 222 12.53 9.75 21.80
CA PHE A 222 11.20 10.29 22.07
C PHE A 222 10.24 9.80 20.99
N PHE A 223 9.40 8.84 21.36
CA PHE A 223 8.52 8.14 20.43
C PHE A 223 7.14 8.77 20.39
N TRP A 224 6.61 8.96 19.18
CA TRP A 224 5.29 9.51 18.95
C TRP A 224 4.22 8.43 19.02
N SER A 225 3.01 8.84 19.38
CA SER A 225 1.83 8.00 19.27
C SER A 225 1.50 7.67 17.81
N GLU A 226 0.76 6.59 17.58
CA GLU A 226 0.30 6.20 16.25
C GLU A 226 -0.55 7.31 15.58
N ALA A 227 -1.35 8.04 16.36
CA ALA A 227 -2.13 9.17 15.86
C ALA A 227 -1.23 10.30 15.33
N GLU A 228 -0.18 10.65 16.05
CA GLU A 228 0.79 11.67 15.62
C GLU A 228 1.56 11.23 14.37
N ILE A 229 1.97 9.96 14.29
CA ILE A 229 2.60 9.39 13.09
C ILE A 229 1.67 9.50 11.89
N ASN A 230 0.41 9.08 12.03
CA ASN A 230 -0.58 9.13 10.96
C ASN A 230 -0.85 10.58 10.51
N GLN A 231 -0.98 11.52 11.44
CA GLN A 231 -1.19 12.93 11.11
C GLN A 231 -0.02 13.53 10.32
N ARG A 232 1.21 13.24 10.73
CA ARG A 232 2.42 13.71 10.03
C ARG A 232 2.58 13.04 8.67
N LEU A 233 2.29 11.74 8.58
CA LEU A 233 2.32 10.99 7.34
C LEU A 233 1.34 11.60 6.32
N VAL A 234 0.07 11.79 6.71
CA VAL A 234 -0.94 12.39 5.83
C VAL A 234 -0.48 13.74 5.31
N ARG A 235 0.05 14.60 6.18
CA ARG A 235 0.57 15.91 5.78
C ARG A 235 1.67 15.81 4.71
N ILE A 236 2.70 14.99 4.94
CA ILE A 236 3.81 14.83 3.99
C ILE A 236 3.33 14.27 2.66
N MET A 237 2.44 13.27 2.70
CA MET A 237 1.91 12.63 1.49
C MET A 237 1.00 13.58 0.68
N THR A 238 0.27 14.50 1.32
CA THR A 238 -0.54 15.52 0.65
C THR A 238 0.31 16.64 0.02
N GLU A 239 1.45 16.99 0.65
CA GLU A 239 2.35 18.04 0.14
C GLU A 239 3.21 17.58 -1.06
N ALA A 240 3.38 16.27 -1.25
CA ALA A 240 4.14 15.66 -2.35
C ALA A 240 3.37 15.65 -3.68
#